data_AF-A0A419DB83-F1
#
_entry.id   AF-A0A419DB83-F1
#
_cell.length_a   1.000
_cell.length_b   1.000
_cell.length_c   1.000
_cell.angle_alpha   90.00
_cell.angle_beta   90.00
_cell.angle_gamma   90.00
#
_symmetry.space_group_name_H-M   'P 1'
#
loop_
_entity.id
_entity.type
_entity.pdbx_description
1 polymer ?
#
loop_
_entity_poly.entity_id
_entity_poly.type
_entity_poly.pdbx_seq_one_letter_code
_entity_poly.pdbx_strand_id
1 'polypeptide(L)'
;MYARPYRAGPIEPVVEVGHNVLLIFQMKFYLYQVAFIEPVPPSHPLIANIGAINAGITSAIFNTQNVLDMPDGSFGQFRARVLDDIVVTYLQPQASTRNSTRNNNARLTAFNRLYDPNDALSEFYVFEDERMFLQAVNPTDYNLAQARVVFYGFKYILSGQDGVNMSGGSIKPLQQFDSIEAAKRSNINFTAVPVGGWGR
;
A
#
# COMPACT_ATOMS: atom_id res chain seq x y z
N MET A 1 -8.03 -8.29 -16.13
CA MET A 1 -9.07 -7.85 -15.18
C MET A 1 -8.47 -6.80 -14.26
N TYR A 2 -9.12 -5.69 -13.91
CA TYR A 2 -8.58 -4.80 -12.88
C TYR A 2 -8.73 -5.46 -11.51
N ALA A 3 -7.73 -5.34 -10.64
CA ALA A 3 -7.94 -5.67 -9.23
C ALA A 3 -9.11 -4.82 -8.72
N ARG A 4 -10.05 -5.45 -8.00
CA ARG A 4 -11.20 -4.72 -7.44
C ARG A 4 -10.63 -3.64 -6.50
N PRO A 5 -10.92 -2.34 -6.74
CA PRO A 5 -10.34 -1.26 -5.95
C PRO A 5 -10.82 -1.27 -4.50
N TYR A 6 -11.93 -1.94 -4.23
CA TYR A 6 -12.46 -2.16 -2.89
C TYR A 6 -12.91 -3.62 -2.74
N ARG A 7 -12.50 -4.26 -1.65
CA ARG A 7 -12.89 -5.63 -1.29
C ARG A 7 -13.30 -5.67 0.18
N ALA A 8 -14.62 -5.62 0.40
CA ALA A 8 -15.20 -5.80 1.71
C ALA A 8 -14.93 -7.24 2.21
N GLY A 9 -14.69 -7.38 3.52
CA GLY A 9 -14.39 -8.66 4.15
C GLY A 9 -12.91 -8.83 4.50
N PRO A 10 -12.50 -10.03 4.94
CA PRO A 10 -11.11 -10.35 5.23
C PRO A 10 -10.17 -10.00 4.08
N ILE A 11 -8.91 -9.70 4.38
CA ILE A 11 -7.94 -9.43 3.32
C ILE A 11 -7.60 -10.73 2.59
N GLU A 12 -7.67 -10.69 1.27
CA GLU A 12 -7.36 -11.82 0.39
C GLU A 12 -6.33 -11.40 -0.66
N PRO A 13 -5.53 -12.34 -1.19
CA PRO A 13 -4.62 -12.03 -2.27
C PRO A 13 -5.33 -11.45 -3.51
N VAL A 14 -4.71 -10.48 -4.20
CA VAL A 14 -5.23 -9.90 -5.44
C VAL A 14 -5.00 -10.78 -6.67
N VAL A 15 -3.95 -11.59 -6.62
CA VAL A 15 -3.45 -12.41 -7.72
C VAL A 15 -2.99 -13.74 -7.13
N GLU A 16 -3.26 -14.83 -7.83
CA GLU A 16 -2.80 -16.16 -7.45
C GLU A 16 -1.36 -16.42 -7.92
N VAL A 17 -0.69 -17.37 -7.29
CA VAL A 17 0.62 -17.85 -7.74
C VAL A 17 0.52 -18.36 -9.18
N GLY A 18 1.53 -18.08 -9.99
CA GLY A 18 1.60 -18.44 -11.41
C GLY A 18 0.83 -17.51 -12.36
N HIS A 19 0.04 -16.57 -11.84
CA HIS A 19 -0.71 -15.63 -12.67
C HIS A 19 0.05 -14.33 -12.92
N ASN A 20 -0.27 -13.65 -14.03
CA ASN A 20 0.37 -12.38 -14.36
C ASN A 20 -0.28 -11.22 -13.62
N VAL A 21 0.55 -10.30 -13.17
CA VAL A 21 0.17 -9.03 -12.57
C VAL A 21 0.73 -7.89 -13.41
N LEU A 22 -0.11 -6.89 -13.67
CA LEU A 22 0.28 -5.66 -14.33
C LEU A 22 0.34 -4.56 -13.28
N LEU A 23 1.55 -4.19 -12.87
CA LEU A 23 1.77 -3.08 -11.95
C LEU A 23 1.69 -1.77 -12.71
N ILE A 24 0.80 -0.88 -12.26
CA ILE A 24 0.65 0.47 -12.81
C ILE A 24 1.38 1.41 -11.85
N PHE A 25 2.50 1.96 -12.30
CA PHE A 25 3.36 2.82 -11.49
C PHE A 25 3.82 4.02 -12.31
N GLN A 26 3.56 5.24 -11.84
CA GLN A 26 3.95 6.49 -12.52
C GLN A 26 3.61 6.51 -14.03
N MET A 27 2.37 6.11 -14.37
CA MET A 27 1.88 5.98 -15.76
C MET A 27 2.63 4.95 -16.64
N LYS A 28 3.50 4.13 -16.05
CA LYS A 28 4.12 2.98 -16.71
C LYS A 28 3.44 1.68 -16.28
N PHE A 29 3.43 0.72 -17.18
CA PHE A 29 2.72 -0.55 -17.02
C PHE A 29 3.72 -1.69 -17.11
N TYR A 30 4.02 -2.32 -15.98
CA TYR A 30 5.02 -3.37 -15.88
C TYR A 30 4.35 -4.72 -15.65
N LEU A 31 4.56 -5.65 -16.57
CA LEU A 31 4.03 -7.00 -16.48
C LEU A 31 5.02 -7.92 -15.79
N TYR A 32 4.56 -8.61 -14.75
CA TYR A 32 5.29 -9.65 -14.04
C TYR A 32 4.42 -10.88 -13.85
N GLN A 33 5.02 -12.01 -13.47
CA GLN A 33 4.30 -13.18 -12.97
C GLN A 33 4.50 -13.29 -11.45
N VAL A 34 3.46 -13.69 -10.71
CA VAL A 34 3.59 -13.94 -9.27
C VAL A 34 4.20 -15.32 -9.04
N ALA A 35 5.37 -15.35 -8.40
CA ALA A 35 6.06 -16.60 -8.08
C ALA A 35 5.64 -17.16 -6.71
N PHE A 36 5.53 -16.31 -5.70
CA PHE A 36 5.15 -16.69 -4.35
C PHE A 36 4.35 -15.57 -3.67
N ILE A 37 3.55 -15.95 -2.67
CA ILE A 37 2.77 -15.03 -1.85
C ILE A 37 3.05 -15.35 -0.38
N GLU A 38 3.50 -14.36 0.36
CA GLU A 38 3.81 -14.47 1.78
C GLU A 38 2.79 -13.66 2.60
N PRO A 39 2.06 -14.26 3.54
CA PRO A 39 1.21 -13.51 4.45
C PRO A 39 2.08 -12.70 5.41
N VAL A 40 1.65 -11.47 5.65
CA VAL A 40 2.33 -10.51 6.51
C VAL A 40 1.39 -10.19 7.68
N PRO A 41 1.50 -10.91 8.82
CA PRO A 41 0.59 -10.72 9.95
C PRO A 41 0.92 -9.44 10.71
N PRO A 42 -0.07 -8.82 11.39
CA PRO A 42 0.19 -7.66 12.24
C PRO A 42 1.18 -8.05 13.34
N SER A 43 2.33 -7.40 13.36
CA SER A 43 3.44 -7.71 14.27
C SER A 43 4.20 -6.44 14.64
N HIS A 44 4.99 -6.48 15.72
CA HIS A 44 5.70 -5.31 16.23
C HIS A 44 6.56 -4.57 15.18
N PRO A 45 7.33 -5.25 14.30
CA PRO A 45 8.09 -4.58 13.24
C PRO A 45 7.22 -3.83 12.22
N LEU A 46 5.95 -4.20 12.11
CA LEU A 46 4.98 -3.60 11.18
C LEU A 46 4.16 -2.47 11.81
N ILE A 47 4.59 -1.98 12.98
CA ILE A 47 3.98 -0.83 13.64
C ILE A 47 4.81 0.41 13.32
N ALA A 48 4.24 1.33 12.56
CA ALA A 48 4.78 2.68 12.44
C ALA A 48 4.41 3.48 13.70
N ASN A 49 5.42 3.85 14.48
CA ASN A 49 5.26 4.75 15.62
C ASN A 49 5.72 6.17 15.23
N ILE A 50 4.76 7.07 15.12
CA ILE A 50 4.97 8.49 14.76
C ILE A 50 5.58 9.27 15.94
N GLY A 51 5.52 8.73 17.16
CA GLY A 51 6.02 9.34 18.38
C GLY A 51 4.95 10.11 19.16
N ALA A 52 5.39 10.95 20.09
CA ALA A 52 4.50 11.76 20.92
C ALA A 52 3.89 12.92 20.12
N ILE A 53 2.62 13.23 20.38
CA ILE A 53 1.90 14.33 19.74
C ILE A 53 1.14 15.13 20.80
N ASN A 54 1.42 16.43 20.89
CA ASN A 54 0.73 17.34 21.80
C ASN A 54 -0.75 17.49 21.43
N ALA A 55 -1.59 17.84 22.42
CA ALA A 55 -3.02 18.08 22.23
C ALA A 55 -3.29 19.08 21.09
N GLY A 56 -4.20 18.73 20.16
CA GLY A 56 -4.58 19.55 19.02
C GLY A 56 -3.52 19.73 17.93
N ILE A 57 -2.32 19.15 18.07
CA ILE A 57 -1.22 19.34 17.13
C ILE A 57 -1.23 18.25 16.04
N THR A 58 -0.83 18.68 14.83
CA THR A 58 -0.54 17.79 13.70
C THR A 58 0.95 17.46 13.68
N SER A 59 1.30 16.19 13.53
CA SER A 59 2.68 15.74 13.42
C SER A 59 3.34 16.21 12.12
N ALA A 60 4.68 16.18 12.10
CA ALA A 60 5.40 16.13 10.84
C ALA A 60 5.00 14.88 10.03
N ILE A 61 5.27 14.92 8.72
CA ILE A 61 5.06 13.76 7.86
C ILE A 61 6.07 12.67 8.27
N PHE A 62 5.55 11.50 8.62
CA PHE A 62 6.32 10.33 9.00
C PHE A 62 6.54 9.42 7.79
N ASN A 63 7.79 8.98 7.62
CA ASN A 63 8.21 8.06 6.56
C ASN A 63 8.12 6.61 7.04
N THR A 64 7.37 5.76 6.34
CA THR A 64 7.21 4.34 6.70
C THR A 64 8.28 3.41 6.12
N GLN A 65 9.41 3.92 5.64
CA GLN A 65 10.50 3.15 5.03
C GLN A 65 10.87 1.91 5.84
N ASN A 66 11.14 2.06 7.14
CA ASN A 66 11.56 0.95 8.00
C ASN A 66 10.47 -0.10 8.28
N VAL A 67 9.27 0.09 7.75
CA VAL A 67 8.07 -0.70 8.04
C VAL A 67 7.48 -1.30 6.77
N LEU A 68 7.51 -0.57 5.66
CA LEU A 68 6.84 -0.91 4.41
C LEU A 68 7.78 -1.03 3.21
N ASP A 69 9.10 -0.87 3.35
CA ASP A 69 10.03 -1.14 2.24
C ASP A 69 9.88 -2.58 1.74
N MET A 70 9.63 -2.70 0.44
CA MET A 70 9.57 -4.00 -0.22
C MET A 70 10.93 -4.31 -0.84
N PRO A 71 11.47 -5.54 -0.65
CA PRO A 71 12.64 -5.97 -1.38
C PRO A 71 12.44 -5.83 -2.89
N ASP A 72 13.54 -5.59 -3.62
CA ASP A 72 13.52 -5.55 -5.08
C ASP A 72 12.82 -6.77 -5.67
N GLY A 73 12.00 -6.57 -6.71
CA GLY A 73 11.25 -7.65 -7.31
C GLY A 73 10.08 -8.16 -6.45
N SER A 74 9.61 -7.36 -5.49
CA SER A 74 8.39 -7.65 -4.75
C SER A 74 7.45 -6.46 -4.65
N PHE A 75 6.17 -6.75 -4.53
CA PHE A 75 5.16 -5.74 -4.21
C PHE A 75 4.35 -6.17 -2.99
N GLY A 76 3.83 -5.20 -2.27
CA GLY A 76 3.00 -5.40 -1.10
C GLY A 76 1.55 -5.00 -1.36
N GLN A 77 0.63 -5.76 -0.79
CA GLN A 77 -0.77 -5.40 -0.58
C GLN A 77 -0.98 -5.30 0.91
N PHE A 78 -1.30 -4.11 1.41
CA PHE A 78 -1.43 -3.86 2.83
C PHE A 78 -2.75 -3.21 3.18
N ARG A 79 -3.23 -3.54 4.37
CA ARG A 79 -4.21 -2.77 5.12
C ARG A 79 -3.53 -2.20 6.35
N ALA A 80 -4.12 -1.15 6.89
CA ALA A 80 -3.55 -0.37 7.94
C ALA A 80 -4.60 -0.04 9.00
N ARG A 81 -4.21 -0.20 10.27
CA ARG A 81 -5.08 0.02 11.42
C ARG A 81 -4.45 1.01 12.38
N VAL A 82 -5.22 2.03 12.73
CA VAL A 82 -4.85 3.00 13.76
C VAL A 82 -5.03 2.35 15.14
N LEU A 83 -4.00 2.40 15.99
CA LEU A 83 -4.00 1.75 17.31
C LEU A 83 -4.30 2.70 18.48
N ASP A 84 -3.98 3.97 18.32
CA ASP A 84 -4.12 5.00 19.37
C ASP A 84 -5.20 6.02 18.98
N ASP A 85 -5.59 6.89 19.91
CA ASP A 85 -6.62 7.93 19.70
C ASP A 85 -6.09 9.10 18.86
N ILE A 86 -5.75 8.80 17.61
CA ILE A 86 -5.21 9.73 16.64
C ILE A 86 -6.05 9.71 15.37
N VAL A 87 -5.95 10.80 14.61
CA VAL A 87 -6.55 10.93 13.29
C VAL A 87 -5.43 10.92 12.25
N VAL A 88 -5.37 9.91 11.41
CA VAL A 88 -4.28 9.67 10.45
C VAL A 88 -4.71 9.98 9.02
N THR A 89 -3.85 10.69 8.30
CA THR A 89 -3.94 10.93 6.86
C THR A 89 -2.89 10.08 6.15
N TYR A 90 -3.31 9.36 5.12
CA TYR A 90 -2.41 8.56 4.27
C TYR A 90 -2.03 9.34 3.02
N LEU A 91 -0.72 9.43 2.81
CA LEU A 91 -0.10 10.18 1.73
C LEU A 91 0.65 9.21 0.82
N GLN A 92 0.33 9.22 -0.48
CA GLN A 92 0.99 8.38 -1.48
C GLN A 92 0.76 9.00 -2.87
N PRO A 93 1.75 9.70 -3.47
CA PRO A 93 3.08 10.04 -2.92
C PRO A 93 3.01 11.06 -1.77
N GLN A 94 4.14 11.43 -1.15
CA GLN A 94 4.20 12.33 0.03
C GLN A 94 3.35 13.62 -0.09
N ALA A 95 3.28 14.20 -1.29
CA ALA A 95 2.55 15.44 -1.55
C ALA A 95 1.06 15.26 -1.84
N SER A 96 0.57 14.02 -1.96
CA SER A 96 -0.79 13.71 -2.38
C SER A 96 -1.50 12.82 -1.36
N THR A 97 -2.72 13.20 -0.99
CA THR A 97 -3.54 12.39 -0.09
C THR A 97 -4.34 11.34 -0.86
N ARG A 98 -4.27 10.08 -0.41
CA ARG A 98 -4.94 8.96 -1.09
C ARG A 98 -6.46 9.08 -1.09
N ASN A 99 -7.03 9.45 0.05
CA ASN A 99 -8.48 9.54 0.23
C ASN A 99 -8.96 11.01 0.20
N SER A 100 -8.56 11.76 -0.82
CA SER A 100 -8.96 13.17 -0.96
C SER A 100 -10.27 13.34 -1.72
N THR A 101 -11.12 14.22 -1.22
CA THR A 101 -12.16 14.90 -2.00
C THR A 101 -11.63 16.26 -2.47
N ARG A 102 -12.40 16.99 -3.29
CA ARG A 102 -11.98 18.32 -3.78
C ARG A 102 -11.57 19.29 -2.66
N ASN A 103 -12.27 19.24 -1.52
CA ASN A 103 -12.13 20.22 -0.45
C ASN A 103 -11.63 19.62 0.87
N ASN A 104 -11.68 18.30 1.03
CA ASN A 104 -11.37 17.63 2.29
C ASN A 104 -10.57 16.36 2.07
N ASN A 105 -9.70 16.04 3.02
CA ASN A 105 -9.00 14.77 3.07
C ASN A 105 -9.71 13.86 4.06
N ALA A 106 -10.16 12.69 3.61
CA ALA A 106 -10.68 11.68 4.50
C ALA A 106 -9.53 11.10 5.33
N ARG A 107 -9.82 10.86 6.61
CA ARG A 107 -8.85 10.45 7.61
C ARG A 107 -9.32 9.16 8.27
N LEU A 108 -8.37 8.40 8.78
CA LEU A 108 -8.63 7.15 9.49
C LEU A 108 -8.39 7.36 10.98
N THR A 109 -9.21 6.70 11.80
CA THR A 109 -9.16 6.77 13.27
C THR A 109 -9.26 5.36 13.83
N ALA A 110 -8.99 5.20 15.13
CA ALA A 110 -9.23 3.91 15.80
C ALA A 110 -10.70 3.45 15.70
N PHE A 111 -11.64 4.40 15.57
CA PHE A 111 -13.08 4.13 15.44
C PHE A 111 -13.50 3.59 14.07
N ASN A 112 -12.61 3.57 13.07
CA ASN A 112 -12.93 3.07 11.74
C ASN A 112 -13.47 1.63 11.76
N ARG A 113 -13.02 0.83 12.71
CA ARG A 113 -13.44 -0.57 12.86
C ARG A 113 -14.92 -0.74 13.19
N LEU A 114 -15.61 0.30 13.66
CA LEU A 114 -17.05 0.26 13.93
C LEU A 114 -17.86 0.09 12.64
N TYR A 115 -17.37 0.62 11.52
CA TYR A 115 -18.03 0.55 10.22
C TYR A 115 -17.24 -0.21 9.15
N ASP A 116 -15.93 -0.42 9.35
CA ASP A 116 -15.06 -1.22 8.50
C ASP A 116 -14.22 -2.19 9.38
N PRO A 117 -14.82 -3.29 9.88
CA PRO A 117 -14.15 -4.18 10.85
C PRO A 117 -12.88 -4.86 10.33
N ASN A 118 -12.73 -4.94 9.00
CA ASN A 118 -11.63 -5.60 8.30
C ASN A 118 -10.61 -4.62 7.72
N ASP A 119 -10.76 -3.32 7.97
CA ASP A 119 -9.92 -2.23 7.48
C ASP A 119 -9.79 -2.20 5.93
N ALA A 120 -10.84 -2.62 5.21
CA ALA A 120 -10.87 -2.68 3.75
C ALA A 120 -10.70 -1.31 3.07
N LEU A 121 -11.15 -0.23 3.70
CA LEU A 121 -11.01 1.15 3.21
C LEU A 121 -9.57 1.67 3.30
N SER A 122 -8.73 0.99 4.06
CA SER A 122 -7.32 1.33 4.22
C SER A 122 -6.42 0.63 3.21
N GLU A 123 -6.96 -0.23 2.32
CA GLU A 123 -6.15 -1.08 1.44
C GLU A 123 -5.30 -0.29 0.42
N PHE A 124 -4.02 -0.62 0.34
CA PHE A 124 -3.05 0.01 -0.54
C PHE A 124 -1.98 -0.95 -1.04
N TYR A 125 -1.24 -0.49 -2.06
CA TYR A 125 -0.19 -1.24 -2.71
C TYR A 125 1.12 -0.45 -2.68
N VAL A 126 2.21 -1.17 -2.51
CA VAL A 126 3.59 -0.66 -2.41
C VAL A 126 4.44 -1.49 -3.36
N PHE A 127 5.38 -0.86 -4.06
CA PHE A 127 6.30 -1.55 -4.97
C PHE A 127 7.66 -0.88 -4.88
N GLU A 128 8.69 -1.68 -4.59
CA GLU A 128 10.07 -1.21 -4.40
C GLU A 128 10.11 0.01 -3.47
N ASP A 129 10.64 1.14 -3.95
CA ASP A 129 10.82 2.38 -3.19
C ASP A 129 9.53 3.20 -2.96
N GLU A 130 8.43 2.84 -3.63
CA GLU A 130 7.16 3.58 -3.55
C GLU A 130 6.38 3.20 -2.31
N ARG A 131 6.48 4.04 -1.29
CA ARG A 131 5.92 3.81 0.04
C ARG A 131 4.83 4.80 0.42
N MET A 132 4.12 4.46 1.49
CA MET A 132 3.14 5.35 2.09
C MET A 132 3.82 6.31 3.07
N PHE A 133 3.27 7.50 3.23
CA PHE A 133 3.62 8.42 4.31
C PHE A 133 2.41 8.65 5.20
N LEU A 134 2.68 8.94 6.48
CA LEU A 134 1.65 9.16 7.47
C LEU A 134 1.74 10.59 7.99
N GLN A 135 0.60 11.20 8.26
CA GLN A 135 0.50 12.39 9.08
C GLN A 135 -0.61 12.19 10.10
N ALA A 136 -0.33 12.39 11.38
CA ALA A 136 -1.29 12.19 12.45
C ALA A 136 -1.65 13.51 13.13
N VAL A 137 -2.89 13.62 13.57
CA VAL A 137 -3.38 14.69 14.43
C VAL A 137 -3.83 14.07 15.75
N ASN A 138 -3.47 14.69 16.86
CA ASN A 138 -4.05 14.38 18.15
C ASN A 138 -5.34 15.21 18.33
N PRO A 139 -6.53 14.60 18.25
CA PRO A 139 -7.80 15.32 18.39
C PRO A 139 -8.17 15.60 19.85
N THR A 140 -7.43 15.05 20.81
CA THR A 140 -7.75 15.12 22.24
C THR A 140 -7.25 16.43 22.87
N ASP A 141 -7.66 16.66 24.12
CA ASP A 141 -7.24 17.78 24.97
C ASP A 141 -6.01 17.46 25.84
N TYR A 142 -5.41 16.28 25.68
CA TYR A 142 -4.21 15.85 26.40
C TYR A 142 -3.09 15.38 25.45
N ASN A 143 -1.86 15.34 25.95
CA ASN A 143 -0.72 14.90 25.15
C ASN A 143 -0.68 13.37 25.02
N LEU A 144 -0.48 12.88 23.81
CA LEU A 144 -0.28 11.46 23.54
C LEU A 144 1.21 11.14 23.58
N ALA A 145 1.59 10.13 24.35
CA ALA A 145 2.98 9.67 24.44
C ALA A 145 3.43 8.90 23.17
N GLN A 146 2.48 8.34 22.42
CA GLN A 146 2.73 7.58 21.20
C GLN A 146 1.53 7.66 20.25
N ALA A 147 1.82 7.53 18.96
CA ALA A 147 0.84 7.56 17.88
C ALA A 147 1.19 6.46 16.88
N ARG A 148 0.45 5.35 16.90
CA ARG A 148 0.82 4.12 16.18
C ARG A 148 -0.20 3.68 15.15
N VAL A 149 0.31 3.17 14.04
CA VAL A 149 -0.44 2.51 12.98
C VAL A 149 0.22 1.17 12.68
N VAL A 150 -0.56 0.09 12.67
CA VAL A 150 -0.08 -1.25 12.29
C VAL A 150 -0.48 -1.60 10.87
N PHE A 151 0.43 -2.23 10.13
CA PHE A 151 0.21 -2.73 8.79
C PHE A 151 0.17 -4.26 8.76
N TYR A 152 -0.65 -4.80 7.86
CA TYR A 152 -0.74 -6.25 7.63
C TYR A 152 -1.29 -6.54 6.24
N GLY A 153 -0.97 -7.70 5.68
CA GLY A 153 -1.50 -8.14 4.40
C GLY A 153 -0.68 -9.21 3.71
N PHE A 154 -0.26 -8.96 2.48
CA PHE A 154 0.47 -9.93 1.66
C PHE A 154 1.64 -9.27 0.94
N LYS A 155 2.75 -9.99 0.88
CA LYS A 155 3.90 -9.69 0.03
C LYS A 155 3.92 -10.67 -1.13
N TYR A 156 4.16 -10.15 -2.33
CA TYR A 156 4.21 -10.94 -3.56
C TYR A 156 5.62 -10.91 -4.11
N ILE A 157 6.20 -12.08 -4.30
CA ILE A 157 7.49 -12.24 -4.98
C ILE A 157 7.21 -12.35 -6.47
N LEU A 158 7.86 -11.49 -7.26
CA LEU A 158 7.65 -11.40 -8.70
C LEU A 158 8.71 -12.21 -9.45
N SER A 159 8.29 -12.71 -10.61
CA SER A 159 9.16 -13.29 -11.63
C SER A 159 9.07 -12.42 -12.88
N GLY A 160 10.23 -12.08 -13.42
CA GLY A 160 10.39 -11.31 -14.64
C GLY A 160 10.96 -12.15 -15.78
N GLN A 161 11.57 -11.47 -16.73
CA GLN A 161 12.24 -12.12 -17.88
C GLN A 161 13.36 -13.07 -17.43
N ASP A 162 14.09 -12.67 -16.39
CA ASP A 162 15.23 -13.43 -15.85
C ASP A 162 14.81 -14.44 -14.76
N GLY A 163 13.51 -14.64 -14.55
CA GLY A 163 12.95 -15.47 -13.48
C GLY A 163 12.78 -14.73 -12.15
N VAL A 164 12.76 -15.48 -11.05
CA VAL A 164 12.69 -14.94 -9.69
C VAL A 164 14.08 -14.49 -9.26
N ASN A 165 14.21 -13.24 -8.82
CA ASN A 165 15.48 -12.78 -8.27
C ASN A 165 15.63 -13.18 -6.81
N MET A 166 16.60 -14.06 -6.55
CA MET A 166 16.94 -14.53 -5.20
C MET A 166 18.11 -13.77 -4.58
N SER A 167 18.78 -12.87 -5.32
CA SER A 167 20.01 -12.20 -4.88
C SER A 167 19.89 -10.69 -4.66
N GLY A 168 18.68 -10.12 -4.64
CA GLY A 168 18.43 -8.73 -4.22
C GLY A 168 18.82 -7.66 -5.25
N GLY A 169 18.15 -7.66 -6.40
CA GLY A 169 18.25 -6.58 -7.40
C GLY A 169 16.93 -6.40 -8.18
N SER A 170 16.75 -5.25 -8.82
CA SER A 170 15.54 -4.99 -9.61
C SER A 170 15.34 -6.04 -10.71
N ILE A 171 14.11 -6.50 -10.86
CA ILE A 171 13.71 -7.54 -11.82
C ILE A 171 13.22 -6.87 -13.09
N LYS A 172 13.71 -7.34 -14.25
CA LYS A 172 13.16 -6.87 -15.53
C LYS A 172 11.75 -7.40 -15.74
N PRO A 173 10.76 -6.54 -16.05
CA PRO A 173 9.41 -6.99 -16.35
C PRO A 173 9.41 -7.96 -17.55
N LEU A 174 8.46 -8.88 -17.57
CA LEU A 174 8.19 -9.74 -18.73
C LEU A 174 7.88 -8.90 -19.97
N GLN A 175 7.15 -7.81 -19.75
CA GLN A 175 6.85 -6.83 -20.78
C GLN A 175 6.54 -5.48 -20.12
N GLN A 176 6.95 -4.39 -20.77
CA GLN A 176 6.54 -3.05 -20.41
C GLN A 176 5.60 -2.49 -21.48
N PHE A 177 4.55 -1.78 -21.05
CA PHE A 177 3.62 -1.10 -21.94
C PHE A 177 3.57 0.40 -21.65
N ASP A 178 3.30 1.18 -22.69
CA ASP A 178 3.11 2.63 -22.59
C ASP A 178 1.68 3.01 -22.17
N SER A 179 0.71 2.11 -22.35
CA SER A 179 -0.67 2.33 -21.95
C SER A 179 -1.39 1.04 -21.55
N ILE A 180 -2.50 1.18 -20.83
CA ILE A 180 -3.34 0.05 -20.45
C ILE A 180 -4.05 -0.58 -21.67
N GLU A 181 -4.32 0.20 -22.72
CA GLU A 181 -4.87 -0.28 -23.99
C GLU A 181 -3.85 -1.14 -24.73
N ALA A 182 -2.57 -0.75 -24.73
CA ALA A 182 -1.50 -1.57 -25.30
C ALA A 182 -1.37 -2.90 -24.55
N ALA A 183 -1.43 -2.87 -23.21
CA ALA A 183 -1.44 -4.08 -22.40
C ALA A 183 -2.65 -4.99 -22.74
N LYS A 184 -3.86 -4.43 -22.88
CA LYS A 184 -5.07 -5.20 -23.26
C LYS A 184 -4.98 -5.83 -24.65
N ARG A 185 -4.25 -5.20 -25.59
CA ARG A 185 -4.03 -5.74 -26.95
C ARG A 185 -3.02 -6.88 -27.01
N SER A 186 -2.24 -7.10 -25.96
CA SER A 186 -1.21 -8.15 -25.92
C SER A 186 -1.76 -9.59 -25.86
N ASN A 187 -3.09 -9.77 -25.70
CA ASN A 187 -3.74 -11.05 -25.43
C ASN A 187 -3.22 -11.80 -24.17
N ILE A 188 -2.46 -11.12 -23.31
CA ILE A 188 -2.00 -11.67 -22.05
C ILE A 188 -3.09 -11.48 -21.00
N ASN A 189 -3.43 -12.55 -20.28
CA ASN A 189 -4.29 -12.46 -19.11
C ASN A 189 -3.49 -11.93 -17.92
N PHE A 190 -3.92 -10.81 -17.36
CA PHE A 190 -3.30 -10.18 -16.19
C PHE A 190 -4.34 -9.57 -15.24
N THR A 191 -3.92 -9.39 -13.99
CA THR A 191 -4.61 -8.55 -13.01
C THR A 191 -3.88 -7.22 -12.87
N ALA A 192 -4.57 -6.11 -13.14
CA ALA A 192 -3.97 -4.77 -13.04
C ALA A 192 -4.04 -4.23 -11.61
N VAL A 193 -2.90 -3.81 -11.07
CA VAL A 193 -2.75 -3.31 -9.69
C VAL A 193 -2.14 -1.89 -9.71
N PRO A 194 -2.85 -0.87 -9.19
CA PRO A 194 -2.32 0.48 -9.10
C PRO A 194 -1.40 0.64 -7.89
N VAL A 195 -0.15 1.02 -8.13
CA VAL A 195 0.86 1.27 -7.10
C VAL A 195 1.21 2.76 -7.06
N GLY A 196 1.37 3.32 -5.85
CA GLY A 196 1.75 4.73 -5.69
C GLY A 196 0.58 5.73 -5.77
N GLY A 197 -0.65 5.25 -5.64
CA GLY A 197 -1.85 6.08 -5.83
C GLY A 197 -2.25 6.21 -7.30
N TRP A 198 -3.50 6.59 -7.55
CA TRP A 198 -3.95 6.86 -8.92
C TRP A 198 -3.30 8.17 -9.37
N GLY A 199 -2.32 8.06 -10.26
CA GLY A 199 -1.72 9.22 -10.91
C GLY A 199 -2.81 10.17 -11.41
N ARG A 200 -2.68 11.45 -11.04
CA ARG A 200 -3.35 12.53 -11.76
C ARG A 200 -2.54 12.88 -13.00
#